data_AF-A0A968L319-F1
#
_entry.id   AF-A0A968L319-F1
#
_cell.length_a   1.000
_cell.length_b   1.000
_cell.length_c   1.000
_cell.angle_alpha   90.00
_cell.angle_beta   90.00
_cell.angle_gamma   90.00
#
_symmetry.space_group_name_H-M   'P 1'
#
loop_
_entity.id
_entity.type
_entity.pdbx_description
1 polymer ?
#
loop_
_entity_poly.entity_id
_entity_poly.type
_entity_poly.pdbx_seq_one_letter_code
_entity_poly.pdbx_strand_id
1 'polypeptide(L)'
;MTAYRGGEQGQVAVYAVLLFPVLMLVLALVLAVGTIEGLRTRLRAQLDMAALVAPQALDPDPLAAGEPPRLDVAEAERLAREYLARNLAATGDVLVGSPDEIAAGAQVAVSNEPGRDPITGASNSAPTVSIQIAVPARIPLLGLAGIAPVVTITIDGSAAART
;
A
#
# COMPACT_ATOMS: atom_id res chain seq x y z
N MET A 1 -21.91 -24.55 57.84
CA MET A 1 -20.67 -24.35 57.08
C MET A 1 -21.03 -23.62 55.79
N THR A 2 -21.12 -22.28 55.83
CA THR A 2 -21.63 -21.50 54.69
C THR A 2 -20.99 -20.12 54.69
N ALA A 3 -19.67 -20.05 54.46
CA ALA A 3 -18.98 -18.77 54.33
C ALA A 3 -17.63 -18.96 53.62
N TYR A 4 -17.64 -19.21 52.30
CA TYR A 4 -16.41 -19.09 51.50
C TYR A 4 -16.62 -18.67 50.03
N ARG A 5 -17.86 -18.48 49.56
CA ARG A 5 -18.12 -18.11 48.15
C ARG A 5 -17.86 -16.63 47.82
N GLY A 6 -17.94 -15.73 48.80
CA GLY A 6 -17.78 -14.28 48.56
C GLY A 6 -16.35 -13.85 48.23
N GLY A 7 -15.34 -14.54 48.77
CA GLY A 7 -13.93 -14.27 48.48
C GLY A 7 -13.52 -14.72 47.08
N GLU A 8 -14.00 -15.89 46.64
CA GLU A 8 -13.75 -16.43 45.31
C GLU A 8 -14.40 -15.58 44.22
N GLN A 9 -15.65 -15.13 44.43
CA GLN A 9 -16.35 -14.22 43.51
C GLN A 9 -15.71 -12.84 43.42
N GLY A 10 -15.25 -12.28 44.54
CA GLY A 10 -14.52 -11.01 44.56
C GLY A 10 -13.18 -11.09 43.84
N GLN A 11 -12.46 -12.20 44.02
CA GLN A 11 -11.17 -12.44 43.35
C GLN A 11 -11.34 -12.60 41.83
N VAL A 12 -12.35 -13.35 41.37
CA VAL A 12 -12.65 -13.48 39.93
C VAL A 12 -13.06 -12.13 39.32
N ALA A 13 -13.86 -11.33 40.03
CA ALA A 13 -14.24 -10.00 39.57
C ALA A 13 -13.01 -9.07 39.43
N VAL A 14 -12.09 -9.09 40.39
CA VAL A 14 -10.84 -8.33 40.32
C VAL A 14 -9.99 -8.76 39.13
N TYR A 15 -9.82 -10.06 38.91
CA TYR A 15 -9.10 -10.57 37.73
C TYR A 15 -9.78 -10.18 36.42
N ALA A 16 -11.10 -10.25 36.33
CA ALA A 16 -11.83 -9.85 35.13
C ALA A 16 -11.64 -8.36 34.85
N VAL A 17 -11.73 -7.49 35.86
CA VAL A 17 -11.53 -6.03 35.70
C VAL A 17 -10.09 -5.70 35.30
N LEU A 18 -9.10 -6.46 35.79
CA LEU A 18 -7.70 -6.29 35.41
C LEU A 18 -7.38 -6.85 34.01
N LEU A 19 -7.91 -8.02 33.68
CA LEU A 19 -7.58 -8.75 32.46
C LEU A 19 -8.36 -8.24 31.24
N PHE A 20 -9.61 -7.83 31.42
CA PHE A 20 -10.46 -7.33 30.35
C PHE A 20 -9.81 -6.19 29.53
N PRO A 21 -9.27 -5.11 30.12
CA PRO A 21 -8.64 -4.05 29.34
C PRO A 21 -7.40 -4.54 28.58
N VAL A 22 -6.65 -5.49 29.15
CA VAL A 22 -5.49 -6.10 28.48
C VAL A 22 -5.96 -6.91 27.26
N LEU A 23 -7.00 -7.71 27.40
CA LEU A 23 -7.57 -8.48 26.28
C LEU A 23 -8.15 -7.57 25.20
N MET A 24 -8.82 -6.49 25.58
CA MET A 24 -9.34 -5.49 24.64
C MET A 24 -8.20 -4.79 23.89
N LEU A 25 -7.10 -4.45 24.57
CA LEU A 25 -5.92 -3.86 23.96
C LEU A 25 -5.27 -4.83 22.96
N VAL A 26 -5.08 -6.09 23.35
CA VAL A 26 -4.55 -7.13 22.45
C VAL A 26 -5.45 -7.29 21.22
N LEU A 27 -6.77 -7.37 21.40
CA LEU A 27 -7.72 -7.45 20.30
C LEU A 27 -7.63 -6.23 19.38
N ALA A 28 -7.60 -5.01 19.93
CA ALA A 28 -7.48 -3.78 19.17
C ALA A 28 -6.21 -3.75 18.32
N LEU A 29 -5.07 -4.21 18.87
CA LEU A 29 -3.80 -4.29 18.16
C LEU A 29 -3.84 -5.33 17.03
N VAL A 30 -4.41 -6.51 17.28
CA VAL A 30 -4.56 -7.55 16.25
C VAL A 30 -5.44 -7.04 15.09
N LEU A 31 -6.55 -6.39 15.40
CA LEU A 31 -7.42 -5.78 14.40
C LEU A 31 -6.70 -4.64 13.65
N ALA A 32 -5.93 -3.80 14.34
CA ALA A 32 -5.15 -2.74 13.70
C ALA A 32 -4.14 -3.31 12.68
N VAL A 33 -3.38 -4.36 13.05
CA VAL A 33 -2.47 -5.04 12.13
C VAL A 33 -3.24 -5.63 10.94
N GLY A 34 -4.37 -6.29 11.19
CA GLY A 34 -5.22 -6.83 10.12
C GLY A 34 -5.72 -5.74 9.14
N THR A 35 -6.08 -4.56 9.65
CA THR A 35 -6.47 -3.43 8.80
C THR A 35 -5.30 -2.90 7.97
N ILE A 36 -4.10 -2.83 8.54
CA ILE A 36 -2.90 -2.36 7.82
C ILE A 36 -2.53 -3.33 6.70
N GLU A 37 -2.49 -4.64 6.98
CA GLU A 37 -2.16 -5.65 5.95
C GLU A 37 -3.23 -5.73 4.86
N GLY A 38 -4.51 -5.60 5.23
CA GLY A 38 -5.61 -5.51 4.28
C GLY A 38 -5.51 -4.30 3.36
N LEU A 39 -5.18 -3.12 3.90
CA LEU A 39 -4.95 -1.91 3.11
C LEU A 39 -3.71 -2.04 2.23
N ARG A 40 -2.61 -2.56 2.76
CA ARG A 40 -1.38 -2.79 1.99
C ARG A 40 -1.64 -3.68 0.77
N THR A 41 -2.39 -4.76 0.95
CA THR A 41 -2.76 -5.68 -0.13
C THR A 41 -3.59 -4.97 -1.21
N ARG A 42 -4.59 -4.18 -0.80
CA ARG A 42 -5.43 -3.42 -1.73
C ARG A 42 -4.64 -2.36 -2.50
N LEU A 43 -3.84 -1.57 -1.79
CA LEU A 43 -2.99 -0.54 -2.40
C LEU A 43 -1.98 -1.16 -3.37
N ARG A 44 -1.39 -2.32 -3.04
CA ARG A 44 -0.49 -3.03 -3.96
C ARG A 44 -1.22 -3.45 -5.23
N ALA A 45 -2.42 -4.01 -5.13
CA ALA A 45 -3.22 -4.35 -6.31
C ALA A 45 -3.55 -3.12 -7.17
N GLN A 46 -3.88 -1.98 -6.56
CA GLN A 46 -4.14 -0.72 -7.28
C GLN A 46 -2.88 -0.17 -7.98
N LEU A 47 -1.72 -0.28 -7.31
CA LEU A 47 -0.43 0.12 -7.85
C LEU A 47 -0.01 -0.77 -9.02
N ASP A 48 -0.17 -2.08 -8.90
CA ASP A 48 0.15 -3.03 -9.96
C ASP A 48 -0.73 -2.81 -11.20
N MET A 49 -2.02 -2.53 -10.99
CA MET A 49 -2.93 -2.16 -12.09
C MET A 49 -2.52 -0.85 -12.78
N ALA A 50 -2.06 0.15 -12.04
CA ALA A 50 -1.53 1.39 -12.63
C ALA A 50 -0.22 1.13 -13.40
N ALA A 51 0.67 0.32 -12.83
CA ALA A 51 1.91 -0.08 -13.47
C ALA A 51 1.65 -0.83 -14.78
N LEU A 52 0.63 -1.68 -14.87
CA LEU A 52 0.28 -2.40 -16.11
C LEU A 52 -0.17 -1.49 -17.27
N VAL A 53 -0.65 -0.27 -16.99
CA VAL A 53 -1.09 0.66 -18.05
C VAL A 53 0.07 1.47 -18.61
N ALA A 54 1.07 1.80 -17.79
CA ALA A 54 2.20 2.63 -18.21
C ALA A 54 3.02 2.05 -19.39
N PRO A 55 3.22 0.73 -19.52
CA PRO A 55 3.83 0.11 -20.70
C PRO A 55 3.08 0.33 -22.02
N GLN A 56 1.85 0.85 -22.01
CA GLN A 56 1.10 1.17 -23.23
C GLN A 56 1.59 2.45 -23.92
N ALA A 57 2.40 3.28 -23.24
CA ALA A 57 3.09 4.43 -23.83
C ALA A 57 4.29 4.00 -24.68
N LEU A 58 4.08 3.08 -25.62
CA LEU A 58 5.09 2.73 -26.60
C LEU A 58 5.29 3.88 -27.59
N ASP A 59 6.56 4.17 -27.86
CA ASP A 59 6.96 5.01 -28.98
C ASP A 59 6.64 4.29 -30.30
N PRO A 60 5.76 4.85 -31.15
CA PRO A 60 5.36 4.22 -32.41
C PRO A 60 6.47 4.23 -33.47
N ASP A 61 7.44 5.14 -33.39
CA ASP A 61 8.45 5.32 -34.43
C ASP A 61 9.46 4.14 -34.48
N PRO A 62 10.06 3.69 -33.36
CA PRO A 62 10.90 2.49 -33.32
C PRO A 62 10.11 1.23 -33.68
N LEU A 63 8.85 1.15 -33.24
CA LEU A 63 7.98 0.00 -33.51
C LEU A 63 7.67 -0.11 -35.01
N ALA A 64 7.39 1.01 -35.68
CA ALA A 64 7.16 1.06 -37.13
C ALA A 64 8.44 0.78 -37.94
N ALA A 65 9.61 1.06 -37.38
CA ALA A 65 10.91 0.75 -37.97
C ALA A 65 11.36 -0.72 -37.78
N GLY A 66 10.60 -1.52 -37.01
CA GLY A 66 10.97 -2.90 -36.66
C GLY A 66 12.09 -2.99 -35.61
N GLU A 67 12.34 -1.90 -34.90
CA GLU A 67 13.27 -1.83 -33.78
C GLU A 67 12.63 -2.34 -32.47
N PRO A 68 13.43 -2.68 -31.44
CA PRO A 68 12.89 -3.09 -30.14
C PRO A 68 11.96 -2.01 -29.55
N PRO A 69 10.85 -2.41 -28.89
CA PRO A 69 9.91 -1.46 -28.30
C PRO A 69 10.60 -0.56 -27.29
N ARG A 70 10.32 0.75 -27.38
CA ARG A 70 10.78 1.76 -26.43
C ARG A 70 9.59 2.48 -25.84
N LEU A 71 9.67 2.82 -24.57
CA LEU A 71 8.67 3.64 -23.88
C LEU A 71 9.04 5.12 -24.02
N ASP A 72 8.04 5.94 -24.32
CA ASP A 72 8.13 7.38 -24.08
C ASP A 72 8.09 7.60 -22.58
N VAL A 73 9.21 8.07 -22.02
CA VAL A 73 9.39 8.26 -20.58
C VAL A 73 8.40 9.28 -20.03
N ALA A 74 8.18 10.40 -20.72
CA ALA A 74 7.32 11.46 -20.24
C ALA A 74 5.84 11.02 -20.24
N GLU A 75 5.42 10.33 -21.30
CA GLU A 75 4.05 9.83 -21.41
C GLU A 75 3.79 8.66 -20.47
N ALA A 76 4.75 7.74 -20.31
CA ALA A 76 4.65 6.64 -19.35
C ALA A 76 4.54 7.14 -17.90
N GLU A 77 5.34 8.14 -17.51
CA GLU A 77 5.24 8.75 -16.17
C GLU A 77 3.89 9.44 -15.96
N ARG A 78 3.41 10.18 -16.97
CA ARG A 78 2.13 10.89 -16.92
C ARG A 78 0.97 9.90 -16.74
N LEU A 79 0.92 8.85 -17.57
CA LEU A 79 -0.10 7.80 -17.48
C LEU A 79 -0.03 7.03 -16.17
N ALA A 80 1.18 6.69 -15.69
CA ALA A 80 1.37 6.01 -14.42
C ALA A 80 0.73 6.80 -13.26
N ARG A 81 1.00 8.11 -13.19
CA ARG A 81 0.43 8.99 -12.14
C ARG A 81 -1.06 9.18 -12.30
N GLU A 82 -1.55 9.35 -13.52
CA GLU A 82 -2.99 9.52 -13.80
C GLU A 82 -3.81 8.29 -13.39
N TYR A 83 -3.37 7.09 -13.80
CA TYR A 83 -4.05 5.85 -13.43
C TYR A 83 -3.89 5.52 -11.95
N LEU A 84 -2.74 5.84 -11.34
CA LEU A 84 -2.55 5.71 -9.90
C LEU A 84 -3.54 6.58 -9.13
N ALA A 85 -3.72 7.85 -9.50
CA ALA A 85 -4.68 8.74 -8.84
C ALA A 85 -6.11 8.21 -8.94
N ARG A 86 -6.52 7.74 -10.13
CA ARG A 86 -7.84 7.12 -10.35
C ARG A 86 -8.04 5.87 -9.50
N ASN A 87 -7.03 5.00 -9.42
CA ASN A 87 -7.08 3.77 -8.64
C ASN A 87 -7.12 4.05 -7.13
N LEU A 88 -6.37 5.04 -6.67
CA LEU A 88 -6.38 5.49 -5.27
C LEU A 88 -7.72 6.13 -4.89
N ALA A 89 -8.37 6.86 -5.79
CA ALA A 89 -9.71 7.40 -5.57
C ALA A 89 -10.75 6.29 -5.30
N ALA A 90 -10.57 5.10 -5.87
CA ALA A 90 -11.42 3.94 -5.60
C ALA A 90 -11.14 3.26 -4.24
N THR A 91 -10.06 3.64 -3.53
CA THR A 91 -9.67 3.05 -2.23
C THR A 91 -10.45 3.64 -1.04
N GLY A 92 -11.10 4.80 -1.22
CA GLY A 92 -12.01 5.43 -0.24
C GLY A 92 -11.32 6.25 0.86
N ASP A 93 -12.10 6.71 1.84
CA ASP A 93 -11.74 7.73 2.86
C ASP A 93 -10.74 7.28 3.94
N VAL A 94 -10.09 6.13 3.76
CA VAL A 94 -9.08 5.63 4.71
C VAL A 94 -7.74 6.34 4.53
N LEU A 95 -7.51 6.91 3.35
CA LEU A 95 -6.29 7.64 3.04
C LEU A 95 -6.34 9.05 3.63
N VAL A 96 -5.19 9.54 4.06
CA VAL A 96 -5.00 10.92 4.48
C VAL A 96 -4.37 11.66 3.30
N GLY A 97 -5.05 12.68 2.79
CA GLY A 97 -4.64 13.39 1.57
C GLY A 97 -5.43 12.95 0.34
N SER A 98 -5.41 13.78 -0.68
CA SER A 98 -6.11 13.48 -1.93
C SER A 98 -5.35 12.42 -2.74
N PRO A 99 -6.06 11.57 -3.51
CA PRO A 99 -5.44 10.62 -4.45
C PRO A 99 -4.45 11.29 -5.40
N ASP A 100 -4.76 12.51 -5.86
CA ASP A 100 -3.91 13.29 -6.75
C ASP A 100 -2.60 13.73 -6.08
N GLU A 101 -2.64 14.19 -4.83
CA GLU A 101 -1.44 14.54 -4.06
C GLU A 101 -0.53 13.33 -3.84
N ILE A 102 -1.11 12.17 -3.52
CA ILE A 102 -0.37 10.92 -3.31
C ILE A 102 0.29 10.48 -4.64
N ALA A 103 -0.44 10.55 -5.75
CA ALA A 103 0.10 10.22 -7.07
C ALA A 103 1.17 11.22 -7.54
N ALA A 104 1.02 12.51 -7.23
CA ALA A 104 2.02 13.53 -7.52
C ALA A 104 3.31 13.33 -6.71
N GLY A 105 3.20 12.80 -5.49
CA GLY A 105 4.34 12.42 -4.64
C GLY A 105 4.99 11.08 -5.00
N ALA A 106 4.41 10.31 -5.92
CA ALA A 106 4.94 9.00 -6.32
C ALA A 106 6.30 9.13 -7.01
N GLN A 107 7.20 8.19 -6.69
CA GLN A 107 8.44 8.00 -7.44
C GLN A 107 8.15 7.03 -8.57
N VAL A 108 8.39 7.47 -9.81
CA VAL A 108 8.25 6.65 -11.02
C VAL A 108 9.60 6.55 -11.68
N ALA A 109 10.00 5.34 -12.06
CA ALA A 109 11.20 5.07 -12.83
C ALA A 109 10.83 4.28 -14.10
N VAL A 110 11.29 4.75 -15.25
CA VAL A 110 11.12 4.08 -16.54
C VAL A 110 12.49 3.64 -17.02
N SER A 111 12.66 2.34 -17.28
CA SER A 111 13.89 1.78 -17.83
C SER A 111 13.60 1.14 -19.17
N ASN A 112 14.19 1.64 -20.25
CA ASN A 112 14.09 1.04 -21.58
C ASN A 112 15.18 -0.01 -21.84
N GLU A 113 16.26 -0.01 -21.07
CA GLU A 113 17.37 -0.95 -21.21
C GLU A 113 17.30 -2.08 -20.18
N PRO A 114 17.81 -3.27 -20.52
CA PRO A 114 18.03 -4.33 -19.55
C PRO A 114 18.97 -3.84 -18.44
N GLY A 115 18.61 -4.09 -17.20
CA GLY A 115 19.36 -3.55 -16.07
C GLY A 115 18.67 -3.76 -14.74
N ARG A 116 19.24 -3.14 -13.72
CA ARG A 116 18.69 -3.19 -12.36
C ARG A 116 17.73 -2.04 -12.15
N ASP A 117 16.52 -2.36 -11.72
CA ASP A 117 15.49 -1.40 -11.35
C ASP A 117 15.95 -0.53 -10.16
N PRO A 118 15.91 0.81 -10.26
CA PRO A 118 16.34 1.70 -9.19
C PRO A 118 15.38 1.72 -7.98
N ILE A 119 14.12 1.31 -8.16
CA ILE A 119 13.08 1.31 -7.13
C ILE A 119 12.96 -0.08 -6.49
N THR A 120 12.76 -1.12 -7.29
CA THR A 120 12.52 -2.48 -6.77
C THR A 120 13.82 -3.28 -6.57
N GLY A 121 14.91 -2.86 -7.20
CA GLY A 121 16.17 -3.61 -7.23
C GLY A 121 16.15 -4.88 -8.08
N ALA A 122 15.05 -5.17 -8.77
CA ALA A 122 14.88 -6.34 -9.64
C ALA A 122 15.71 -6.23 -10.93
N SER A 123 16.06 -7.37 -11.52
CA SER A 123 16.71 -7.42 -12.84
C SER A 123 15.66 -7.46 -13.93
N ASN A 124 15.64 -6.44 -14.78
CA ASN A 124 14.71 -6.31 -15.89
C ASN A 124 15.43 -6.65 -17.20
N SER A 125 14.79 -7.46 -18.04
CA SER A 125 15.30 -7.83 -19.38
C SER A 125 14.52 -7.15 -20.52
N ALA A 126 13.49 -6.40 -20.18
CA ALA A 126 12.59 -5.69 -21.10
C ALA A 126 12.32 -4.27 -20.56
N PRO A 127 11.76 -3.37 -21.38
CA PRO A 127 11.36 -2.05 -20.91
C PRO A 127 10.37 -2.17 -19.74
N THR A 128 10.65 -1.53 -18.61
CA THR A 128 9.89 -1.67 -17.36
C THR A 128 9.59 -0.30 -16.77
N VAL A 129 8.36 -0.14 -16.27
CA VAL A 129 7.94 0.98 -15.43
C VAL A 129 7.80 0.49 -14.00
N SER A 130 8.41 1.21 -13.07
CA SER A 130 8.41 0.93 -11.64
C SER A 130 7.92 2.14 -10.87
N ILE A 131 7.08 1.90 -9.87
CA ILE A 131 6.38 2.94 -9.12
C ILE A 131 6.53 2.64 -7.64
N GLN A 132 6.88 3.65 -6.85
CA GLN A 132 6.84 3.62 -5.40
C GLN A 132 5.96 4.75 -4.88
N ILE A 133 5.09 4.41 -3.93
CA ILE A 133 4.20 5.35 -3.26
C ILE A 133 4.37 5.27 -1.74
N ALA A 134 4.20 6.41 -1.08
CA ALA A 134 4.08 6.51 0.36
C ALA A 134 2.69 7.06 0.69
N VAL A 135 1.85 6.23 1.30
CA VAL A 135 0.44 6.54 1.51
C VAL A 135 0.16 6.69 3.01
N PRO A 136 -0.13 7.89 3.51
CA PRO A 136 -0.57 8.04 4.89
C PRO A 136 -2.02 7.55 5.01
N ALA A 137 -2.28 6.65 5.95
CA ALA A 137 -3.57 6.01 6.16
C ALA A 137 -4.00 6.15 7.62
N ARG A 138 -5.30 6.37 7.84
CA ARG A 138 -5.87 6.50 9.19
C ARG A 138 -6.33 5.14 9.70
N ILE A 139 -5.76 4.72 10.83
CA ILE A 139 -6.07 3.48 11.56
C ILE A 139 -6.56 3.85 12.97
N PRO A 140 -7.88 4.09 13.15
CA PRO A 140 -8.42 4.57 14.42
C PRO A 140 -8.14 3.64 15.61
N LEU A 141 -8.04 2.33 15.36
CA LEU A 141 -7.79 1.32 16.40
C LEU A 141 -6.43 1.50 17.11
N LEU A 142 -5.44 2.09 16.45
CA LEU A 142 -4.15 2.43 17.08
C LEU A 142 -4.33 3.47 18.20
N GLY A 143 -5.31 4.37 18.05
CA GLY A 143 -5.63 5.36 19.08
C GLY A 143 -6.10 4.73 20.39
N LEU A 144 -6.73 3.55 20.34
CA LEU A 144 -7.14 2.82 21.55
C LEU A 144 -5.94 2.27 22.34
N ALA A 145 -4.80 2.09 21.67
CA ALA A 145 -3.54 1.66 22.29
C ALA A 145 -2.63 2.85 22.67
N GLY A 146 -3.11 4.09 22.55
CA GLY A 146 -2.30 5.30 22.79
C GLY A 146 -1.24 5.56 21.71
N ILE A 147 -1.37 4.91 20.54
CA ILE A 147 -0.47 5.06 19.40
C ILE A 147 -1.08 6.08 18.42
N ALA A 148 -0.26 6.83 17.70
CA ALA A 148 -0.72 7.75 16.67
C ALA A 148 -1.61 7.01 15.63
N PRO A 149 -2.82 7.51 15.32
CA PRO A 149 -3.78 6.80 14.47
C PRO A 149 -3.50 6.97 12.97
N VAL A 150 -2.34 7.54 12.59
CA VAL A 150 -1.95 7.72 11.19
C VAL A 150 -0.62 7.03 10.98
N VAL A 151 -0.57 6.13 9.99
CA VAL A 151 0.64 5.39 9.61
C VAL A 151 0.91 5.58 8.13
N THR A 152 2.18 5.68 7.76
CA THR A 152 2.58 5.77 6.35
C THR A 152 2.90 4.38 5.83
N ILE A 153 2.19 3.93 4.81
CA ILE A 153 2.39 2.65 4.15
C ILE A 153 3.19 2.90 2.88
N THR A 154 4.39 2.32 2.79
CA THR A 154 5.23 2.41 1.58
C THR A 154 5.09 1.13 0.77
N ILE A 155 4.81 1.27 -0.53
CA ILE A 155 4.60 0.15 -1.45
C ILE A 155 5.26 0.45 -2.78
N ASP A 156 5.90 -0.59 -3.32
CA ASP A 156 6.50 -0.65 -4.65
C ASP A 156 5.73 -1.60 -5.58
N GLY A 157 5.74 -1.31 -6.87
CA GLY A 157 5.15 -2.12 -7.94
C GLY A 157 5.90 -1.88 -9.26
N SER A 158 5.88 -2.87 -10.16
CA SER A 158 6.58 -2.79 -11.45
C SER A 158 5.88 -3.60 -12.53
N ALA A 159 5.89 -3.11 -13.77
CA ALA A 159 5.37 -3.82 -14.93
C ALA A 159 6.29 -3.66 -16.15
N ALA A 160 6.48 -4.74 -16.89
CA ALA A 160 7.30 -4.78 -18.10
C ALA A 160 6.44 -4.77 -19.36
N ALA A 161 6.86 -4.01 -20.37
CA ALA A 161 6.32 -4.09 -21.72
C ALA A 161 6.76 -5.42 -22.35
N ARG A 162 5.82 -6.34 -22.56
CA ARG A 162 6.03 -7.57 -23.32
C ARG A 162 5.12 -7.55 -24.55
N THR A 163 5.73 -7.66 -25.72
CA THR A 163 5.04 -7.86 -27.01
C THR A 163 4.62 -9.31 -27.18
#